data_AF-A0A1H0I9A5-F1
#
_entry.id   AF-A0A1H0I9A5-F1
#
_cell.length_a   1.000
_cell.length_b   1.000
_cell.length_c   1.000
_cell.angle_alpha   90.00
_cell.angle_beta   90.00
_cell.angle_gamma   90.00
#
_symmetry.space_group_name_H-M   'P 1'
#
loop_
_entity.id
_entity.type
_entity.pdbx_description
1 polymer ?
#
loop_
_entity_poly.entity_id
_entity_poly.type
_entity_poly.pdbx_seq_one_letter_code
_entity_poly.pdbx_strand_id
1 'polypeptide(L)'
;MLLLSGIALQAQGRTLVDIQRSGELRICVAGSSADFYRINGEEFARALGVRAKTTALAGWDQQFQNEQGVTVIDGTYEPALLASGQCDLYPNDLHMTPWRKKKMGLVPYFMTRSVVVARPDLRSALQRPEDLGGHVAAVQAGTAYETWLRELNTSLPQERTVVIQTAPTAQSIGRVAERKADFSVIAAESAFRWVRDDPQNLDLLFTVGETTEVGWGTSLDAADLRDALAKYFATSRRIGSRLDLSWRKNYGISLVEYQMFSASFDPRAQLLAIWSRWGIPLASAVAGLVLAMLFWARRLRREVLLHRIDAEALRDSQAIMSREAARRKAVSELLLALQQTDALPQFAQTVLCEIAHHIPLGQALFATVHPVRGVVAQAHYAGGGATAAETLTEFPSTLSLVDRCVATGETVQVEQPGDGYLRIRSGLGSGAPAAILLLPVKRAGDVAAIIELAVSHPLTPDQRQLLDELVPIVSVSLERFQRTAQPGAQAAGDAVASEIYAGVQA
;
A
#
# COMPACT_ATOMS: atom_id res chain seq x y z
N MET A 1 -41.13 37.38 -72.03
CA MET A 1 -41.89 36.51 -71.12
C MET A 1 -40.87 35.76 -70.27
N LEU A 2 -40.36 36.41 -69.22
CA LEU A 2 -39.32 35.89 -68.34
C LEU A 2 -40.00 35.29 -67.11
N LEU A 3 -39.98 33.95 -67.02
CA LEU A 3 -40.43 33.19 -65.88
C LEU A 3 -39.48 33.43 -64.70
N LEU A 4 -39.91 34.26 -63.75
CA LEU A 4 -39.33 34.33 -62.41
C LEU A 4 -39.71 33.05 -61.67
N SER A 5 -38.85 32.04 -61.73
CA SER A 5 -38.88 30.88 -60.85
C SER A 5 -38.60 31.35 -59.42
N GLY A 6 -39.66 31.60 -58.66
CA GLY A 6 -39.56 31.83 -57.22
C GLY A 6 -38.93 30.61 -56.57
N ILE A 7 -37.72 30.79 -56.02
CA ILE A 7 -37.11 29.84 -55.10
C ILE A 7 -38.03 29.80 -53.89
N ALA A 8 -38.84 28.75 -53.78
CA ALA A 8 -39.52 28.44 -52.53
C ALA A 8 -38.42 28.21 -51.49
N LEU A 9 -38.24 29.17 -50.57
CA LEU A 9 -37.51 28.92 -49.34
C LEU A 9 -38.16 27.69 -48.73
N GLN A 10 -37.48 26.54 -48.75
CA GLN A 10 -37.84 25.44 -47.88
C GLN A 10 -37.83 26.00 -46.48
N ALA A 11 -39.02 26.05 -45.88
CA ALA A 11 -39.18 26.52 -44.52
C ALA A 11 -38.40 25.53 -43.64
N GLN A 12 -37.27 25.99 -43.12
CA GLN A 12 -36.40 25.25 -42.20
C GLN A 12 -36.52 25.91 -40.83
N GLY A 13 -36.31 25.12 -39.78
CA GLY A 13 -36.25 25.62 -38.42
C GLY A 13 -35.18 26.71 -38.29
N ARG A 14 -35.51 27.79 -37.58
CA ARG A 14 -34.64 28.97 -37.52
C ARG A 14 -33.54 28.81 -36.47
N THR A 15 -32.30 29.07 -36.88
CA THR A 15 -31.14 29.12 -35.98
C THR A 15 -31.13 30.41 -35.15
N LEU A 16 -30.28 30.48 -34.11
CA LEU A 16 -30.07 31.72 -33.37
C LEU A 16 -29.56 32.85 -34.27
N VAL A 17 -28.71 32.54 -35.25
CA VAL A 17 -28.24 33.52 -36.25
C VAL A 17 -29.42 34.10 -37.04
N ASP A 18 -30.37 33.28 -37.46
CA ASP A 18 -31.57 33.75 -38.17
C ASP A 18 -32.47 34.62 -37.29
N ILE A 19 -32.58 34.29 -36.00
CA ILE A 19 -33.33 35.04 -34.98
C ILE A 19 -32.71 36.42 -34.74
N GLN A 20 -31.39 36.47 -34.59
CA GLN A 20 -30.65 37.72 -34.44
C GLN A 20 -30.77 38.60 -35.69
N ARG A 21 -30.65 38.00 -36.89
CA ARG A 21 -30.79 38.72 -38.16
C ARG A 21 -32.19 39.32 -38.34
N SER A 22 -33.25 38.62 -37.93
CA SER A 22 -34.62 39.15 -38.03
C SER A 22 -34.98 40.11 -36.89
N GLY A 23 -34.22 40.10 -35.78
CA GLY A 23 -34.52 40.81 -34.55
C GLY A 23 -35.81 40.35 -33.87
N GLU A 24 -36.25 39.10 -34.09
CA GLU A 24 -37.51 38.57 -33.56
C GLU A 24 -37.43 37.07 -33.22
N LEU A 25 -37.74 36.74 -31.96
CA LEU A 25 -37.96 35.37 -31.47
C LEU A 25 -39.46 35.05 -31.47
N ARG A 26 -39.85 34.01 -32.19
CA ARG A 26 -41.24 33.52 -32.28
C ARG A 26 -41.49 32.46 -31.23
N ILE A 27 -42.41 32.74 -30.31
CA ILE A 27 -42.68 31.92 -29.14
C ILE A 27 -44.08 31.35 -29.28
N CYS A 28 -44.24 30.05 -29.10
CA CYS A 28 -45.55 29.42 -29.20
C CYS A 28 -45.92 28.77 -27.87
N VAL A 29 -47.00 29.27 -27.28
CA VAL A 29 -47.45 28.89 -25.94
C VAL A 29 -48.74 28.09 -26.01
N ALA A 30 -48.87 27.09 -25.13
CA ALA A 30 -50.02 26.20 -25.12
C ALA A 30 -50.46 25.83 -23.71
N GLY A 31 -51.74 25.46 -23.58
CA GLY A 31 -52.32 24.97 -22.32
C GLY A 31 -52.73 26.08 -21.35
N SER A 32 -53.24 25.67 -20.18
CA SER A 32 -53.79 26.58 -19.17
C SER A 32 -52.77 27.51 -18.51
N SER A 33 -51.47 27.20 -18.63
CA SER A 33 -50.37 28.01 -18.11
C SER A 33 -49.69 28.87 -19.19
N ALA A 34 -50.36 29.08 -20.34
CA ALA A 34 -49.81 29.83 -21.48
C ALA A 34 -49.28 31.22 -21.11
N ASP A 35 -49.92 31.94 -20.17
CA ASP A 35 -49.43 33.24 -19.71
C ASP A 35 -48.10 33.16 -18.96
N PHE A 36 -47.91 32.13 -18.13
CA PHE A 36 -46.65 31.88 -17.44
C PHE A 36 -45.54 31.53 -18.44
N TYR A 37 -45.84 30.67 -19.41
CA TYR A 37 -44.91 30.30 -20.48
C TYR A 37 -44.53 31.49 -21.36
N ARG A 38 -45.50 32.36 -21.67
CA ARG A 38 -45.30 33.59 -22.44
C ARG A 38 -44.34 34.52 -21.72
N ILE A 39 -44.58 34.82 -20.44
CA ILE A 39 -43.72 35.69 -19.64
C ILE A 39 -42.27 35.18 -19.66
N ASN A 40 -42.07 33.88 -19.44
CA ASN A 40 -40.72 33.32 -19.38
C ASN A 40 -40.02 33.34 -20.76
N GLY A 41 -40.75 33.01 -21.83
CA GLY A 41 -40.22 33.09 -23.19
C GLY A 41 -39.86 34.52 -23.62
N GLU A 42 -40.69 35.50 -23.26
CA GLU A 42 -40.44 36.92 -23.55
C GLU A 42 -39.22 37.46 -22.80
N GLU A 43 -38.97 37.01 -21.56
CA GLU A 43 -37.74 37.33 -20.83
C GLU A 43 -36.50 36.74 -21.51
N PHE A 44 -36.61 35.53 -22.09
CA PHE A 44 -35.51 34.96 -22.87
C PHE A 44 -35.26 35.76 -24.17
N ALA A 45 -36.31 36.16 -24.89
CA ALA A 45 -36.16 37.05 -26.05
C ALA A 45 -35.44 38.36 -25.68
N ARG A 46 -35.78 38.95 -24.52
CA ARG A 46 -35.10 40.13 -23.99
C ARG A 46 -33.63 39.86 -23.68
N ALA A 47 -33.31 38.71 -23.10
CA ALA A 47 -31.93 38.30 -22.81
C ALA A 47 -31.09 38.11 -24.09
N LEU A 48 -31.73 37.70 -25.20
CA LEU A 48 -31.12 37.63 -26.52
C LEU A 48 -31.01 39.00 -27.22
N GLY A 49 -31.66 40.04 -26.70
CA GLY A 49 -31.70 41.37 -27.33
C GLY A 49 -32.63 41.47 -28.54
N VAL A 50 -33.64 40.61 -28.64
CA VAL A 50 -34.59 40.57 -29.76
C VAL A 50 -36.03 40.81 -29.29
N ARG A 51 -36.93 41.20 -30.22
CA ARG A 51 -38.36 41.32 -29.92
C ARG A 51 -38.97 39.93 -29.78
N ALA A 52 -39.95 39.78 -28.90
CA ALA A 52 -40.76 38.57 -28.82
C ALA A 52 -42.01 38.71 -29.68
N LYS A 53 -42.35 37.64 -30.41
CA LYS A 53 -43.66 37.46 -31.04
C LYS A 53 -44.29 36.19 -30.48
N THR A 54 -45.26 36.34 -29.59
CA THR A 54 -45.92 35.20 -28.95
C THR A 54 -47.22 34.83 -29.67
N THR A 55 -47.40 33.54 -29.95
CA THR A 55 -48.62 32.97 -30.51
C THR A 55 -49.20 31.94 -29.52
N ALA A 56 -50.46 32.10 -29.14
CA ALA A 56 -51.18 31.09 -28.38
C ALA A 56 -51.69 30.00 -29.34
N LEU A 57 -51.36 28.75 -29.04
CA LEU A 57 -51.82 27.60 -29.82
C LEU A 57 -53.27 27.26 -29.45
N ALA A 58 -54.03 26.76 -30.43
CA ALA A 58 -55.43 26.41 -30.26
C ALA A 58 -55.65 25.24 -29.27
N GLY A 59 -54.63 24.41 -29.09
CA GLY A 59 -54.64 23.32 -28.12
C GLY A 59 -53.24 22.85 -27.78
N TRP A 60 -53.11 22.11 -26.67
CA TRP A 60 -51.84 21.56 -26.20
C TRP A 60 -51.14 20.71 -27.26
N ASP A 61 -51.91 19.94 -28.04
CA ASP A 61 -51.36 18.97 -28.97
C ASP A 61 -50.76 19.59 -30.24
N GLN A 62 -51.16 20.83 -30.57
CA GLN A 62 -50.73 21.52 -31.80
C GLN A 62 -49.21 21.67 -31.89
N GLN A 63 -48.51 21.80 -30.77
CA GLN A 63 -47.04 21.91 -30.73
C GLN A 63 -46.30 20.63 -31.15
N PHE A 64 -47.01 19.50 -31.26
CA PHE A 64 -46.44 18.19 -31.64
C PHE A 64 -46.93 17.70 -33.01
N GLN A 65 -47.81 18.43 -33.69
CA GLN A 65 -48.39 18.00 -34.95
C GLN A 65 -47.37 18.03 -36.09
N ASN A 66 -47.42 17.00 -36.95
CA ASN A 66 -46.69 16.98 -38.22
C ASN A 66 -47.32 17.92 -39.25
N GLU A 67 -46.80 17.92 -40.49
CA GLU A 67 -47.32 18.74 -41.59
C GLU A 67 -48.80 18.46 -41.94
N GLN A 68 -49.29 17.26 -41.61
CA GLN A 68 -50.69 16.87 -41.80
C GLN A 68 -51.60 17.28 -40.63
N GLY A 69 -51.07 17.97 -39.62
CA GLY A 69 -51.85 18.41 -38.45
C GLY A 69 -52.12 17.30 -37.43
N VAL A 70 -51.35 16.20 -37.46
CA VAL A 70 -51.58 15.02 -36.60
C VAL A 70 -50.37 14.75 -35.69
N THR A 71 -50.63 14.39 -34.43
CA THR A 71 -49.60 13.95 -33.49
C THR A 71 -49.46 12.42 -33.52
N VAL A 72 -48.44 11.92 -34.21
CA VAL A 72 -48.08 10.48 -34.16
C VAL A 72 -46.98 10.24 -33.12
N ILE A 73 -47.28 9.54 -32.02
CA ILE A 73 -46.36 9.31 -30.89
C ILE A 73 -45.12 8.52 -31.33
N ASP A 74 -45.29 7.39 -32.00
CA ASP A 74 -44.19 6.50 -32.40
C ASP A 74 -43.39 7.02 -33.63
N GLY A 75 -43.88 8.07 -34.28
CA GLY A 75 -43.23 8.67 -35.44
C GLY A 75 -42.00 9.52 -35.08
N THR A 76 -41.06 9.62 -36.02
CA THR A 76 -39.92 10.55 -35.95
C THR A 76 -40.10 11.63 -37.00
N TYR A 77 -40.35 12.86 -36.57
CA TYR A 77 -40.53 14.04 -37.42
C TYR A 77 -40.42 15.30 -36.56
N GLU A 78 -40.05 16.42 -37.17
CA GLU A 78 -40.11 17.72 -36.50
C GLU A 78 -41.53 18.32 -36.59
N PRO A 79 -42.07 18.90 -35.51
CA PRO A 79 -43.38 19.54 -35.56
C PRO A 79 -43.44 20.63 -36.61
N ALA A 80 -44.55 20.70 -37.36
CA ALA A 80 -44.69 21.58 -38.52
C ALA A 80 -44.41 23.05 -38.20
N LEU A 81 -44.79 23.51 -37.01
CA LEU A 81 -44.58 24.90 -36.59
C LEU A 81 -43.10 25.22 -36.29
N LEU A 82 -42.31 24.26 -35.80
CA LEU A 82 -40.85 24.41 -35.65
C LEU A 82 -40.17 24.28 -37.01
N ALA A 83 -40.50 23.23 -37.76
CA ALA A 83 -39.92 22.95 -39.07
C ALA A 83 -40.13 24.12 -40.04
N SER A 84 -41.32 24.74 -40.03
CA SER A 84 -41.61 25.90 -40.89
C SER A 84 -41.05 27.24 -40.38
N GLY A 85 -40.44 27.27 -39.18
CA GLY A 85 -39.99 28.50 -38.54
C GLY A 85 -41.12 29.44 -38.11
N GLN A 86 -42.37 28.97 -38.08
CA GLN A 86 -43.49 29.75 -37.51
C GLN A 86 -43.35 29.93 -36.00
N CYS A 87 -42.72 28.96 -35.35
CA CYS A 87 -42.30 29.00 -33.95
C CYS A 87 -40.81 28.68 -33.87
N ASP A 88 -40.08 29.43 -33.05
CA ASP A 88 -38.67 29.17 -32.75
C ASP A 88 -38.53 28.44 -31.40
N LEU A 89 -39.46 28.70 -30.47
CA LEU A 89 -39.40 28.25 -29.08
C LEU A 89 -40.76 27.82 -28.53
N TYR A 90 -40.77 26.69 -27.81
CA TYR A 90 -41.85 26.20 -26.98
C TYR A 90 -41.47 26.22 -25.48
N PRO A 91 -41.83 27.29 -24.73
CA PRO A 91 -41.53 27.38 -23.30
C PRO A 91 -42.55 26.66 -22.41
N ASN A 92 -43.24 25.64 -22.94
CA ASN A 92 -44.45 25.04 -22.36
C ASN A 92 -44.18 23.97 -21.29
N ASP A 93 -43.07 24.05 -20.54
CA ASP A 93 -42.67 23.07 -19.51
C ASP A 93 -42.88 21.61 -19.95
N LEU A 94 -42.22 21.25 -21.04
CA LEU A 94 -42.37 19.94 -21.66
C LEU A 94 -41.60 18.89 -20.86
N HIS A 95 -42.33 17.90 -20.32
CA HIS A 95 -41.71 16.67 -19.83
C HIS A 95 -40.91 16.03 -20.97
N MET A 96 -39.62 15.76 -20.74
CA MET A 96 -38.67 15.32 -21.75
C MET A 96 -38.73 13.80 -21.98
N THR A 97 -39.87 13.32 -22.48
CA THR A 97 -40.11 11.91 -22.79
C THR A 97 -39.30 11.45 -24.03
N PRO A 98 -39.03 10.13 -24.18
CA PRO A 98 -38.32 9.62 -25.35
C PRO A 98 -38.96 9.99 -26.69
N TRP A 99 -40.30 9.99 -26.78
CA TRP A 99 -40.99 10.33 -28.02
C TRP A 99 -40.92 11.82 -28.37
N ARG A 100 -40.88 12.72 -27.38
CA ARG A 100 -40.71 14.17 -27.62
C ARG A 100 -39.29 14.50 -28.04
N LYS A 101 -38.28 13.83 -27.45
CA LYS A 101 -36.86 13.97 -27.84
C LYS A 101 -36.62 13.60 -29.30
N LYS A 102 -37.44 12.73 -29.90
CA LYS A 102 -37.40 12.39 -31.34
C LYS A 102 -37.97 13.48 -32.26
N LYS A 103 -38.67 14.48 -31.69
CA LYS A 103 -39.41 15.49 -32.47
C LYS A 103 -38.81 16.88 -32.40
N MET A 104 -38.14 17.21 -31.31
CA MET A 104 -37.62 18.56 -31.11
C MET A 104 -36.38 18.52 -30.23
N GLY A 105 -35.56 19.56 -30.34
CA GLY A 105 -34.51 19.81 -29.37
C GLY A 105 -35.14 20.22 -28.04
N LEU A 106 -34.73 19.59 -26.93
CA LEU A 106 -35.25 19.92 -25.60
C LEU A 106 -34.10 20.35 -24.70
N VAL A 107 -34.22 21.54 -24.11
CA VAL A 107 -33.24 22.07 -23.16
C VAL A 107 -33.79 21.96 -21.74
N PRO A 108 -33.11 21.22 -20.84
CA PRO A 108 -33.62 20.99 -19.49
C PRO A 108 -33.59 22.27 -18.64
N TYR A 109 -34.71 22.54 -17.98
CA TYR A 109 -34.91 23.71 -17.13
C TYR A 109 -34.92 23.33 -15.64
N PHE A 110 -35.78 22.37 -15.25
CA PHE A 110 -35.86 21.83 -13.89
C PHE A 110 -36.23 20.35 -13.90
N MET A 111 -36.07 19.70 -12.75
CA MET A 111 -36.48 18.32 -12.52
C MET A 111 -37.78 18.32 -11.75
N THR A 112 -38.73 17.50 -12.16
CA THR A 112 -39.95 17.26 -11.37
C THR A 112 -40.14 15.78 -11.09
N ARG A 113 -40.97 15.50 -10.09
CA ARG A 113 -41.49 14.18 -9.79
C ARG A 113 -42.93 14.30 -9.34
N SER A 114 -43.68 13.21 -9.49
CA SER A 114 -45.04 13.18 -8.98
C SER A 114 -45.03 13.03 -7.45
N VAL A 115 -45.99 13.68 -6.80
CA VAL A 115 -46.22 13.62 -5.36
C VAL A 115 -47.67 13.25 -5.09
N VAL A 116 -47.88 12.55 -3.99
CA VAL A 116 -49.21 12.29 -3.43
C VAL A 116 -49.58 13.48 -2.56
N VAL A 117 -50.65 14.17 -2.95
CA VAL A 117 -51.32 15.19 -2.14
C VAL A 117 -52.58 14.57 -1.56
N ALA A 118 -52.70 14.55 -0.24
CA ALA A 118 -53.82 13.94 0.46
C ALA A 118 -54.29 14.86 1.59
N ARG A 119 -55.29 14.42 2.34
CA ARG A 119 -55.72 15.11 3.56
C ARG A 119 -54.72 14.88 4.70
N PRO A 120 -54.48 15.87 5.59
CA PRO A 120 -53.54 15.72 6.70
C PRO A 120 -53.86 14.54 7.64
N ASP A 121 -55.14 14.20 7.83
CA ASP A 121 -55.60 13.08 8.66
C ASP A 121 -55.21 11.71 8.09
N LEU A 122 -54.89 11.62 6.80
CA LEU A 122 -54.44 10.40 6.15
C LEU A 122 -52.92 10.19 6.19
N ARG A 123 -52.12 11.15 6.68
CA ARG A 123 -50.65 11.05 6.69
C ARG A 123 -50.13 9.81 7.42
N SER A 124 -50.75 9.43 8.54
CA SER A 124 -50.32 8.24 9.29
C SER A 124 -50.70 6.93 8.59
N ALA A 125 -51.75 6.95 7.78
CA ALA A 125 -52.26 5.78 7.07
C ALA A 125 -51.59 5.57 5.70
N LEU A 126 -51.22 6.66 5.01
CA LEU A 126 -50.67 6.66 3.67
C LEU A 126 -49.18 7.02 3.71
N GLN A 127 -48.30 6.01 3.82
CA GLN A 127 -46.86 6.24 3.95
C GLN A 127 -46.07 5.78 2.71
N ARG A 128 -46.62 4.84 1.94
CA ARG A 128 -45.99 4.26 0.75
C ARG A 128 -47.04 3.95 -0.33
N PRO A 129 -46.64 3.72 -1.60
CA PRO A 129 -47.56 3.50 -2.70
C PRO A 129 -48.61 2.40 -2.47
N GLU A 130 -48.24 1.32 -1.78
CA GLU A 130 -49.13 0.19 -1.50
C GLU A 130 -50.28 0.56 -0.55
N ASP A 131 -50.07 1.56 0.32
CA ASP A 131 -51.07 2.02 1.27
C ASP A 131 -52.20 2.79 0.59
N LEU A 132 -51.99 3.27 -0.65
CA LEU A 132 -53.03 3.93 -1.45
C LEU A 132 -54.16 2.97 -1.84
N GLY A 133 -53.92 1.65 -1.76
CA GLY A 133 -54.89 0.64 -2.13
C GLY A 133 -56.17 0.65 -1.27
N GLY A 134 -57.32 0.77 -1.94
CA GLY A 134 -58.65 0.88 -1.33
C GLY A 134 -59.12 2.32 -1.14
N HIS A 135 -58.31 3.32 -1.52
CA HIS A 135 -58.66 4.73 -1.44
C HIS A 135 -59.13 5.31 -2.77
N VAL A 136 -59.75 6.49 -2.70
CA VAL A 136 -60.24 7.23 -3.88
C VAL A 136 -59.21 8.26 -4.33
N ALA A 137 -58.73 8.12 -5.56
CA ALA A 137 -57.84 9.10 -6.19
C ALA A 137 -58.62 10.02 -7.14
N ALA A 138 -58.30 11.32 -7.14
CA ALA A 138 -58.72 12.25 -8.18
C ALA A 138 -57.53 12.73 -9.01
N VAL A 139 -57.53 12.52 -10.33
CA VAL A 139 -56.42 12.93 -11.22
C VAL A 139 -56.95 13.43 -12.57
N GLN A 140 -56.12 14.13 -13.35
CA GLN A 140 -56.51 14.55 -14.70
C GLN A 140 -56.35 13.41 -15.71
N ALA A 141 -57.36 13.22 -16.56
CA ALA A 141 -57.36 12.22 -17.61
C ALA A 141 -56.23 12.45 -18.63
N GLY A 142 -55.61 11.38 -19.11
CA GLY A 142 -54.54 11.40 -20.10
C GLY A 142 -53.19 11.90 -19.57
N THR A 143 -53.04 12.04 -18.25
CA THR A 143 -51.78 12.44 -17.63
C THR A 143 -50.96 11.23 -17.18
N ALA A 144 -49.65 11.44 -17.00
CA ALA A 144 -48.77 10.43 -16.41
C ALA A 144 -49.23 9.99 -15.00
N TYR A 145 -49.99 10.84 -14.29
CA TYR A 145 -50.56 10.51 -12.98
C TYR A 145 -51.62 9.42 -13.08
N GLU A 146 -52.51 9.50 -14.08
CA GLU A 146 -53.52 8.48 -14.34
C GLU A 146 -52.87 7.15 -14.76
N THR A 147 -51.90 7.21 -15.67
CA THR A 147 -51.15 6.02 -16.12
C THR A 147 -50.48 5.33 -14.94
N TRP A 148 -49.78 6.07 -14.08
CA TRP A 148 -49.12 5.51 -12.90
C TRP A 148 -50.10 4.85 -11.92
N LEU A 149 -51.28 5.44 -11.69
CA LEU A 149 -52.30 4.83 -10.83
C LEU A 149 -52.89 3.55 -11.43
N ARG A 150 -53.07 3.51 -12.76
CA ARG A 150 -53.51 2.30 -13.45
C ARG A 150 -52.47 1.19 -13.36
N GLU A 151 -51.19 1.52 -13.51
CA GLU A 151 -50.08 0.59 -13.30
C GLU A 151 -50.02 0.08 -11.85
N LEU A 152 -50.15 0.98 -10.87
CA LEU A 152 -50.21 0.61 -9.45
C LEU A 152 -51.34 -0.40 -9.18
N ASN A 153 -52.53 -0.17 -9.74
CA ASN A 153 -53.66 -1.09 -9.61
C ASN A 153 -53.40 -2.50 -10.16
N THR A 154 -52.47 -2.68 -11.10
CA THR A 154 -52.08 -4.03 -11.57
C THR A 154 -51.27 -4.81 -10.54
N SER A 155 -50.66 -4.12 -9.58
CA SER A 155 -49.84 -4.72 -8.51
C SER A 155 -50.59 -4.92 -7.19
N LEU A 156 -51.80 -4.35 -7.06
CA LEU A 156 -52.62 -4.41 -5.84
C LEU A 156 -53.64 -5.57 -5.91
N PRO A 157 -54.04 -6.15 -4.75
CA PRO A 157 -55.18 -7.07 -4.70
C PRO A 157 -56.45 -6.42 -5.25
N GLN A 158 -57.30 -7.19 -5.94
CA GLN A 158 -58.47 -6.67 -6.65
C GLN A 158 -59.42 -5.87 -5.72
N GLU A 159 -59.60 -6.34 -4.49
CA GLU A 159 -60.45 -5.74 -3.45
C GLU A 159 -59.84 -4.45 -2.86
N ARG A 160 -58.56 -4.19 -3.11
CA ARG A 160 -57.82 -3.01 -2.62
C ARG A 160 -57.29 -2.16 -3.77
N THR A 161 -57.90 -2.22 -4.95
CA THR A 161 -57.54 -1.30 -6.03
C THR A 161 -57.94 0.14 -5.69
N VAL A 162 -57.16 1.09 -6.17
CA VAL A 162 -57.46 2.53 -6.08
C VAL A 162 -58.66 2.84 -6.98
N VAL A 163 -59.65 3.55 -6.45
CA VAL A 163 -60.78 4.05 -7.24
C VAL A 163 -60.37 5.36 -7.90
N ILE A 164 -60.12 5.32 -9.22
CA ILE A 164 -59.62 6.47 -9.98
C ILE A 164 -60.80 7.30 -10.53
N GLN A 165 -60.90 8.55 -10.07
CA GLN A 165 -61.81 9.55 -10.61
C GLN A 165 -61.05 10.56 -11.45
N THR A 166 -61.56 10.87 -12.64
CA THR A 166 -60.93 11.84 -13.54
C THR A 166 -61.58 13.23 -13.44
N ALA A 167 -60.76 14.27 -13.36
CA ALA A 167 -61.15 15.68 -13.39
C ALA A 167 -59.95 16.59 -13.72
N PRO A 168 -60.13 17.81 -14.27
CA PRO A 168 -59.05 18.76 -14.45
C PRO A 168 -58.24 18.95 -13.16
N THR A 169 -56.91 19.18 -13.25
CA THR A 169 -56.01 19.15 -12.07
C THR A 169 -56.50 20.01 -10.89
N ALA A 170 -56.94 21.25 -11.15
CA ALA A 170 -57.46 22.12 -10.08
C ALA A 170 -58.72 21.55 -9.40
N GLN A 171 -59.62 20.93 -10.18
CA GLN A 171 -60.81 20.28 -9.64
C GLN A 171 -60.47 19.00 -8.88
N SER A 172 -59.47 18.23 -9.35
CA SER A 172 -58.97 17.04 -8.66
C SER A 172 -58.43 17.38 -7.26
N ILE A 173 -57.63 18.44 -7.14
CA ILE A 173 -57.15 18.95 -5.84
C ILE A 173 -58.31 19.45 -4.98
N GLY A 174 -59.26 20.17 -5.57
CA GLY A 174 -60.49 20.60 -4.87
C GLY A 174 -61.28 19.43 -4.29
N ARG A 175 -61.38 18.30 -5.00
CA ARG A 175 -62.04 17.08 -4.48
C ARG A 175 -61.34 16.49 -3.27
N VAL A 176 -60.01 16.57 -3.20
CA VAL A 176 -59.26 16.12 -2.01
C VAL A 176 -59.56 17.03 -0.82
N ALA A 177 -59.47 18.35 -1.02
CA ALA A 177 -59.77 19.34 0.01
C ALA A 177 -61.22 19.23 0.54
N GLU A 178 -62.18 18.99 -0.36
CA GLU A 178 -63.60 18.80 -0.05
C GLU A 178 -63.94 17.40 0.48
N ARG A 179 -62.95 16.53 0.72
CA ARG A 179 -63.12 15.13 1.17
C ARG A 179 -63.96 14.24 0.23
N LYS A 180 -64.06 14.61 -1.05
CA LYS A 180 -64.71 13.81 -2.12
C LYS A 180 -63.75 12.81 -2.76
N ALA A 181 -62.44 13.00 -2.56
CA ALA A 181 -61.38 12.05 -2.84
C ALA A 181 -60.42 12.01 -1.63
N ASP A 182 -59.68 10.93 -1.49
CA ASP A 182 -58.70 10.75 -0.42
C ASP A 182 -57.35 11.37 -0.77
N PHE A 183 -56.96 11.26 -2.03
CA PHE A 183 -55.71 11.83 -2.51
C PHE A 183 -55.75 12.17 -4.01
N SER A 184 -54.73 12.90 -4.46
CA SER A 184 -54.43 13.20 -5.84
C SER A 184 -52.94 13.00 -6.08
N VAL A 185 -52.57 12.71 -7.33
CA VAL A 185 -51.18 12.65 -7.77
C VAL A 185 -50.94 13.80 -8.73
N ILE A 186 -49.99 14.67 -8.40
CA ILE A 186 -49.62 15.84 -9.20
C ILE A 186 -48.12 16.07 -9.17
N ALA A 187 -47.60 16.91 -10.06
CA ALA A 187 -46.18 17.26 -10.07
C ALA A 187 -45.81 18.17 -8.87
N ALA A 188 -44.60 17.98 -8.35
CA ALA A 188 -44.16 18.55 -7.09
C ALA A 188 -44.16 20.09 -7.07
N GLU A 189 -43.77 20.74 -8.17
CA GLU A 189 -43.72 22.22 -8.27
C GLU A 189 -45.12 22.84 -8.12
N SER A 190 -46.13 22.16 -8.66
CA SER A 190 -47.52 22.58 -8.56
C SER A 190 -48.09 22.32 -7.16
N ALA A 191 -47.72 21.21 -6.52
CA ALA A 191 -48.26 20.80 -5.22
C ALA A 191 -47.98 21.79 -4.09
N PHE A 192 -46.79 22.40 -4.09
CA PHE A 192 -46.39 23.36 -3.07
C PHE A 192 -47.37 24.53 -2.93
N ARG A 193 -47.86 25.04 -4.06
CA ARG A 193 -48.83 26.14 -4.05
C ARG A 193 -50.13 25.72 -3.37
N TRP A 194 -50.71 24.60 -3.83
CA TRP A 194 -52.00 24.14 -3.31
C TRP A 194 -51.96 23.83 -1.82
N VAL A 195 -50.92 23.11 -1.35
CA VAL A 195 -50.78 22.75 0.07
C VAL A 195 -50.55 24.00 0.93
N ARG A 196 -49.81 24.99 0.44
CA ARG A 196 -49.59 26.23 1.19
C ARG A 196 -50.84 27.13 1.22
N ASP A 197 -51.61 27.14 0.13
CA ASP A 197 -52.83 27.93 0.04
C ASP A 197 -53.97 27.31 0.88
N ASP A 198 -53.97 25.99 1.12
CA ASP A 198 -54.92 25.28 1.99
C ASP A 198 -54.28 24.17 2.86
N PRO A 199 -53.46 24.55 3.87
CA PRO A 199 -52.74 23.58 4.70
C PRO A 199 -53.63 22.84 5.70
N GLN A 200 -54.88 23.27 5.87
CA GLN A 200 -55.84 22.61 6.77
C GLN A 200 -56.45 21.37 6.14
N ASN A 201 -56.60 21.35 4.81
CA ASN A 201 -57.23 20.25 4.09
C ASN A 201 -56.28 19.49 3.17
N LEU A 202 -55.12 20.06 2.84
CA LEU A 202 -54.15 19.44 1.94
C LEU A 202 -52.79 19.27 2.61
N ASP A 203 -52.16 18.14 2.33
CA ASP A 203 -50.85 17.78 2.81
C ASP A 203 -50.06 17.03 1.72
N LEU A 204 -48.74 17.25 1.69
CA LEU A 204 -47.83 16.57 0.77
C LEU A 204 -47.21 15.37 1.49
N LEU A 205 -47.55 14.16 1.05
CA LEU A 205 -47.18 12.94 1.77
C LEU A 205 -45.82 12.40 1.34
N PHE A 206 -45.80 11.72 0.20
CA PHE A 206 -44.61 11.11 -0.37
C PHE A 206 -44.66 11.22 -1.88
N THR A 207 -43.62 10.72 -2.51
CA THR A 207 -43.32 10.93 -3.91
C THR A 207 -43.45 9.63 -4.68
N VAL A 208 -43.90 9.71 -5.93
CA VAL A 208 -44.26 8.55 -6.74
C VAL A 208 -43.77 8.70 -8.18
N GLY A 209 -43.56 7.57 -8.85
CA GLY A 209 -43.02 7.52 -10.21
C GLY A 209 -41.56 7.96 -10.33
N GLU A 210 -41.08 8.04 -11.57
CA GLU A 210 -39.71 8.44 -11.90
C GLU A 210 -39.55 9.97 -11.93
N THR A 211 -38.34 10.43 -11.61
CA THR A 211 -37.94 11.82 -11.83
C THR A 211 -37.90 12.11 -13.32
N THR A 212 -38.54 13.20 -13.75
CA THR A 212 -38.63 13.60 -15.15
C THR A 212 -38.02 14.98 -15.35
N GLU A 213 -37.14 15.13 -16.34
CA GLU A 213 -36.66 16.43 -16.75
C GLU A 213 -37.78 17.21 -17.46
N VAL A 214 -37.92 18.48 -17.11
CA VAL A 214 -38.82 19.42 -17.75
C VAL A 214 -37.99 20.46 -18.48
N GLY A 215 -38.34 20.73 -19.73
CA GLY A 215 -37.55 21.61 -20.58
C GLY A 215 -38.35 22.37 -21.61
N TRP A 216 -37.65 23.21 -22.36
CA TRP A 216 -38.22 24.00 -23.45
C TRP A 216 -37.83 23.40 -24.80
N GLY A 217 -38.77 23.42 -25.74
CA GLY A 217 -38.62 22.86 -27.08
C GLY A 217 -38.10 23.88 -28.09
N THR A 218 -37.18 23.46 -28.96
CA THR A 218 -36.70 24.23 -30.11
C THR A 218 -36.65 23.33 -31.33
N SER A 219 -36.41 23.92 -32.51
CA SER A 219 -36.07 23.12 -33.69
C SER A 219 -34.86 22.20 -33.44
N LEU A 220 -34.82 21.04 -34.11
CA LEU A 220 -33.68 20.11 -34.12
C LEU A 220 -32.42 20.75 -34.74
N ASP A 221 -32.59 21.62 -35.73
CA ASP A 221 -31.49 22.29 -36.44
C ASP A 221 -30.92 23.50 -35.69
N ALA A 222 -31.64 24.02 -34.69
CA ALA A 222 -31.26 25.21 -33.93
C ALA A 222 -30.33 24.91 -32.74
N ALA A 223 -29.17 24.30 -32.99
CA ALA A 223 -28.19 23.94 -31.94
C ALA A 223 -27.66 25.16 -31.17
N ASP A 224 -27.38 26.24 -31.88
CA ASP A 224 -26.93 27.51 -31.32
C ASP A 224 -27.97 28.17 -30.39
N LEU A 225 -29.25 28.09 -30.74
CA LEU A 225 -30.36 28.55 -29.90
C LEU A 225 -30.45 27.72 -28.61
N ARG A 226 -30.26 26.39 -28.71
CA ARG A 226 -30.26 25.51 -27.53
C ARG A 226 -29.11 25.84 -26.58
N ASP A 227 -27.91 26.10 -27.11
CA ASP A 227 -26.77 26.49 -26.29
C ASP A 227 -26.99 27.83 -25.59
N ALA A 228 -27.55 28.82 -26.30
CA ALA A 228 -27.93 30.10 -25.71
C ALA A 228 -29.00 29.95 -24.62
N LEU A 229 -29.99 29.09 -24.84
CA LEU A 229 -31.04 28.79 -23.88
C LEU A 229 -30.49 28.08 -22.63
N ALA A 230 -29.59 27.10 -22.81
CA ALA A 230 -28.93 26.41 -21.71
C ALA A 230 -28.10 27.39 -20.85
N LYS A 231 -27.37 28.31 -21.50
CA LYS A 231 -26.63 29.39 -20.83
C LYS A 231 -27.56 30.35 -20.09
N TYR A 232 -28.69 30.70 -20.68
CA TYR A 232 -29.71 31.53 -20.04
C TYR A 232 -30.27 30.88 -18.77
N PHE A 233 -30.60 29.58 -18.82
CA PHE A 233 -31.02 28.86 -17.62
C PHE A 233 -29.92 28.83 -16.57
N ALA A 234 -28.68 28.51 -16.94
CA ALA A 234 -27.56 28.47 -15.99
C ALA A 234 -27.33 29.81 -15.28
N THR A 235 -27.39 30.93 -16.02
CA THR A 235 -27.23 32.28 -15.46
C THR A 235 -28.44 32.76 -14.67
N SER A 236 -29.62 32.18 -14.93
CA SER A 236 -30.87 32.48 -14.22
C SER A 236 -31.08 31.66 -12.95
N ARG A 237 -30.21 30.68 -12.64
CA ARG A 237 -30.23 29.88 -11.39
C ARG A 237 -29.72 30.67 -10.19
N ARG A 238 -30.44 31.74 -9.84
CA ARG A 238 -30.20 32.57 -8.66
C ARG A 238 -31.50 33.19 -8.19
N ILE A 239 -31.62 33.37 -6.88
CA ILE A 239 -32.77 34.04 -6.26
C ILE A 239 -32.91 35.46 -6.83
N GLY A 240 -34.12 35.84 -7.21
CA GLY A 240 -34.44 37.15 -7.78
C GLY A 240 -34.13 37.31 -9.27
N SER A 241 -33.71 36.25 -9.98
CA SER A 241 -33.67 36.28 -11.45
C SER A 241 -35.08 36.47 -12.03
N ARG A 242 -35.19 36.91 -13.29
CA ARG A 242 -36.50 37.09 -13.93
C ARG A 242 -37.30 35.78 -13.99
N LEU A 243 -36.63 34.66 -14.27
CA LEU A 243 -37.23 33.33 -14.20
C LEU A 243 -37.65 32.97 -12.78
N ASP A 244 -36.81 33.23 -11.77
CA ASP A 244 -37.14 32.94 -10.36
C ASP A 244 -38.34 33.76 -9.87
N LEU A 245 -38.43 35.03 -10.24
CA LEU A 245 -39.56 35.90 -9.89
C LEU A 245 -40.87 35.43 -10.54
N SER A 246 -40.82 35.07 -11.82
CA SER A 246 -41.96 34.51 -12.55
C SER A 246 -42.39 33.17 -11.95
N TRP A 247 -41.42 32.29 -11.67
CA TRP A 247 -41.62 31.00 -11.02
C TRP A 247 -42.27 31.16 -9.64
N ARG A 248 -41.74 32.04 -8.78
CA ARG A 248 -42.28 32.30 -7.44
C ARG A 248 -43.69 32.86 -7.50
N LYS A 249 -44.01 33.70 -8.48
CA LYS A 249 -45.38 34.19 -8.70
C LYS A 249 -46.33 33.05 -9.08
N ASN A 250 -45.86 32.07 -9.86
CA ASN A 250 -46.68 30.97 -10.36
C ASN A 250 -46.83 29.82 -9.35
N TYR A 251 -45.73 29.36 -8.75
CA TYR A 251 -45.68 28.18 -7.87
C TYR A 251 -45.55 28.53 -6.38
N GLY A 252 -45.34 29.80 -6.05
CA GLY A 252 -45.27 30.27 -4.67
C GLY A 252 -43.91 30.12 -4.00
N ILE A 253 -43.05 29.23 -4.47
CA ILE A 253 -41.70 28.97 -3.94
C ILE A 253 -40.64 29.53 -4.89
N SER A 254 -39.42 29.84 -4.42
CA SER A 254 -38.31 30.16 -5.34
C SER A 254 -37.92 28.94 -6.18
N LEU A 255 -37.47 29.16 -7.42
CA LEU A 255 -36.94 28.10 -8.28
C LEU A 255 -35.70 27.46 -7.65
N VAL A 256 -34.85 28.27 -7.00
CA VAL A 256 -33.63 27.77 -6.33
C VAL A 256 -33.98 26.89 -5.13
N GLU A 257 -34.95 27.32 -4.32
CA GLU A 257 -35.48 26.52 -3.20
C GLU A 257 -36.07 25.19 -3.69
N TYR A 258 -36.87 25.23 -4.76
CA TYR A 258 -37.41 24.03 -5.39
C TYR A 258 -36.31 23.11 -5.94
N GLN A 259 -35.27 23.66 -6.57
CA GLN A 259 -34.16 22.85 -7.08
C GLN A 259 -33.40 22.14 -5.94
N MET A 260 -33.17 22.79 -4.80
CA MET A 260 -32.59 22.15 -3.62
C MET A 260 -33.47 21.01 -3.11
N PHE A 261 -34.79 21.23 -3.04
CA PHE A 261 -35.74 20.18 -2.70
C PHE A 261 -35.71 19.03 -3.70
N SER A 262 -35.71 19.33 -5.00
CA SER A 262 -35.67 18.30 -6.05
C SER A 262 -34.36 17.50 -6.04
N ALA A 263 -33.24 18.14 -5.71
CA ALA A 263 -31.93 17.49 -5.64
C ALA A 263 -31.86 16.47 -4.50
N SER A 264 -32.66 16.64 -3.44
CA SER A 264 -32.77 15.65 -2.36
C SER A 264 -33.39 14.32 -2.82
N PHE A 265 -34.02 14.29 -4.00
CA PHE A 265 -34.67 13.11 -4.54
C PHE A 265 -33.77 12.21 -5.39
N ASP A 266 -32.56 12.64 -5.75
CA ASP A 266 -31.62 11.86 -6.56
C ASP A 266 -30.32 11.55 -5.79
N PRO A 267 -30.28 10.49 -4.97
CA PRO A 267 -29.10 10.13 -4.20
C PRO A 267 -27.93 9.65 -5.09
N ARG A 268 -28.18 9.18 -6.33
CA ARG A 268 -27.12 8.64 -7.21
C ARG A 268 -26.35 9.76 -7.91
N ALA A 269 -27.03 10.81 -8.37
CA ALA A 269 -26.36 11.97 -8.97
C ALA A 269 -25.46 12.71 -7.97
N GLN A 270 -25.88 12.81 -6.70
CA GLN A 270 -25.07 13.42 -5.64
C GLN A 270 -23.80 12.60 -5.34
N LEU A 271 -23.90 11.27 -5.26
CA LEU A 271 -22.75 10.39 -5.02
C LEU A 271 -21.71 10.48 -6.15
N LEU A 272 -22.13 10.48 -7.41
CA LEU A 272 -21.24 10.62 -8.57
C LEU A 272 -20.55 11.98 -8.63
N ALA A 273 -21.26 13.08 -8.31
CA ALA A 273 -20.69 14.42 -8.24
C ALA A 273 -19.70 14.59 -7.08
N ILE A 274 -19.97 14.00 -5.92
CA ILE A 274 -19.07 14.03 -4.76
C ILE A 274 -17.81 13.19 -5.01
N TRP A 275 -17.96 11.99 -5.59
CA TRP A 275 -16.83 11.12 -5.92
C TRP A 275 -15.89 11.73 -6.97
N SER A 276 -16.42 12.34 -8.02
CA SER A 276 -15.62 13.01 -9.04
C SER A 276 -14.89 14.24 -8.49
N ARG A 277 -15.53 15.02 -7.62
CA ARG A 277 -14.97 16.27 -7.09
C ARG A 277 -13.99 16.06 -5.93
N TRP A 278 -14.19 15.03 -5.10
CA TRP A 278 -13.40 14.81 -3.88
C TRP A 278 -12.81 13.40 -3.76
N GLY A 279 -13.48 12.36 -4.27
CA GLY A 279 -13.02 10.97 -4.17
C GLY A 279 -11.74 10.69 -4.95
N ILE A 280 -11.66 11.15 -6.19
CA ILE A 280 -10.47 10.99 -7.05
C ILE A 280 -9.21 11.68 -6.47
N PRO A 281 -9.25 12.97 -6.07
CA PRO A 281 -8.08 13.63 -5.50
C PRO A 281 -7.66 13.01 -4.16
N LEU A 282 -8.62 12.60 -3.30
CA LEU A 282 -8.30 11.95 -2.03
C LEU A 282 -7.64 10.58 -2.23
N ALA A 283 -8.18 9.76 -3.14
CA ALA A 283 -7.58 8.47 -3.48
C ALA A 283 -6.16 8.61 -4.05
N SER A 284 -5.93 9.64 -4.87
CA SER A 284 -4.61 9.95 -5.42
C SER A 284 -3.60 10.35 -4.34
N ALA A 285 -4.02 11.16 -3.36
CA ALA A 285 -3.18 11.56 -2.22
C ALA A 285 -2.80 10.35 -1.35
N VAL A 286 -3.75 9.46 -1.08
CA VAL A 286 -3.51 8.22 -0.32
C VAL A 286 -2.54 7.29 -1.07
N ALA A 287 -2.72 7.12 -2.38
CA ALA A 287 -1.81 6.31 -3.20
C ALA A 287 -0.36 6.86 -3.19
N GLY A 288 -0.21 8.19 -3.25
CA GLY A 288 1.09 8.86 -3.11
C GLY A 288 1.77 8.59 -1.77
N LEU A 289 1.03 8.66 -0.66
CA LEU A 289 1.54 8.34 0.68
C LEU A 289 1.99 6.89 0.81
N VAL A 290 1.21 5.94 0.27
CA VAL A 290 1.56 4.51 0.31
C VAL A 290 2.84 4.25 -0.50
N LEU A 291 2.98 4.86 -1.69
CA LEU A 291 4.19 4.74 -2.50
C LEU A 291 5.43 5.33 -1.78
N ALA A 292 5.28 6.48 -1.12
CA ALA A 292 6.35 7.08 -0.33
C ALA A 292 6.77 6.19 0.85
N MET A 293 5.81 5.59 1.56
CA MET A 293 6.08 4.64 2.64
C MET A 293 6.79 3.38 2.13
N LEU A 294 6.37 2.82 0.99
CA LEU A 294 7.02 1.65 0.39
C LEU A 294 8.45 1.96 -0.06
N PHE A 295 8.69 3.15 -0.63
CA PHE A 295 10.02 3.62 -0.98
C PHE A 295 10.92 3.74 0.24
N TRP A 296 10.43 4.38 1.31
CA TRP A 296 11.14 4.51 2.59
C TRP A 296 11.45 3.16 3.23
N ALA A 297 10.47 2.25 3.25
CA ALA A 297 10.67 0.91 3.80
C ALA A 297 11.68 0.08 3.00
N ARG A 298 11.76 0.26 1.68
CA ARG A 298 12.78 -0.38 0.83
C ARG A 298 14.17 0.23 1.07
N ARG A 299 14.26 1.55 1.19
CA ARG A 299 15.50 2.26 1.50
C ARG A 299 16.07 1.84 2.86
N LEU A 300 15.23 1.82 3.89
CA LEU A 300 15.64 1.44 5.25
C LEU A 300 16.14 -0.01 5.30
N ARG A 301 15.47 -0.93 4.57
CA ARG A 301 15.93 -2.32 4.46
C ARG A 301 17.30 -2.46 3.79
N ARG A 302 17.60 -1.64 2.78
CA ARG A 302 18.92 -1.62 2.13
C ARG A 302 20.01 -1.12 3.08
N GLU A 303 19.77 -0.04 3.80
CA GLU A 303 20.73 0.54 4.74
C GLU A 303 21.01 -0.42 5.92
N VAL A 304 19.99 -1.08 6.46
CA VAL A 304 20.15 -2.06 7.55
C VAL A 304 20.95 -3.29 7.11
N LEU A 305 20.82 -3.73 5.86
CA LEU A 305 21.55 -4.89 5.36
C LEU A 305 23.05 -4.61 5.23
N LEU A 306 23.43 -3.41 4.78
CA LEU A 306 24.84 -2.99 4.68
C LEU A 306 25.51 -2.94 6.06
N HIS A 307 24.85 -2.33 7.06
CA HIS A 307 25.41 -2.24 8.41
C HIS A 307 25.57 -3.59 9.10
N ARG A 308 24.75 -4.60 8.76
CA ARG A 308 24.94 -5.96 9.29
C ARG A 308 26.21 -6.61 8.78
N ILE A 309 26.52 -6.44 7.49
CA ILE A 309 27.74 -6.97 6.87
C ILE A 309 28.98 -6.32 7.52
N ASP A 310 28.96 -5.00 7.72
CA ASP A 310 30.07 -4.30 8.38
C ASP A 310 30.25 -4.75 9.83
N ALA A 311 29.15 -4.90 10.57
CA ALA A 311 29.18 -5.33 11.97
C ALA A 311 29.68 -6.78 12.13
N GLU A 312 29.36 -7.67 11.19
CA GLU A 312 29.87 -9.04 11.17
C GLU A 312 31.37 -9.06 10.84
N ALA A 313 31.81 -8.31 9.82
CA ALA A 313 33.23 -8.20 9.47
C ALA A 313 34.09 -7.64 10.61
N LEU A 314 33.57 -6.67 11.38
CA LEU A 314 34.22 -6.13 12.57
C LEU A 314 34.39 -7.17 13.69
N ARG A 315 33.37 -8.00 13.93
CA ARG A 315 33.42 -9.06 14.95
C ARG A 315 34.44 -10.14 14.59
N ASP A 316 34.48 -10.55 13.32
CA ASP A 316 35.44 -11.55 12.85
C ASP A 316 36.88 -11.03 12.97
N SER A 317 37.12 -9.76 12.61
CA SER A 317 38.42 -9.12 12.79
C SER A 317 38.84 -9.04 14.27
N GLN A 318 37.91 -8.70 15.18
CA GLN A 318 38.19 -8.67 16.62
C GLN A 318 38.53 -10.06 17.18
N ALA A 319 37.85 -11.11 16.73
CA ALA A 319 38.13 -12.47 17.17
C ALA A 319 39.53 -12.93 16.73
N ILE A 320 39.94 -12.65 15.49
CA ILE A 320 41.28 -12.97 14.99
C ILE A 320 42.35 -12.24 15.83
N MET A 321 42.18 -10.93 16.03
CA MET A 321 43.12 -10.13 16.82
C MET A 321 43.25 -10.62 18.27
N SER A 322 42.15 -11.06 18.90
CA SER A 322 42.20 -11.58 20.27
C SER A 322 42.99 -12.90 20.38
N ARG A 323 42.91 -13.77 19.37
CA ARG A 323 43.64 -15.05 19.34
C ARG A 323 45.13 -14.83 19.18
N GLU A 324 45.52 -13.92 18.27
CA GLU A 324 46.92 -13.53 18.11
C GLU A 324 47.48 -12.88 19.38
N ALA A 325 46.71 -12.01 20.03
CA ALA A 325 47.11 -11.37 21.28
C ALA A 325 47.30 -12.40 22.41
N ALA A 326 46.36 -13.35 22.55
CA ALA A 326 46.47 -14.42 23.54
C ALA A 326 47.70 -15.31 23.29
N ARG A 327 47.99 -15.65 22.03
CA ARG A 327 49.17 -16.44 21.65
C ARG A 327 50.48 -15.72 21.96
N ARG A 328 50.60 -14.44 21.57
CA ARG A 328 51.79 -13.61 21.89
C ARG A 328 52.00 -13.46 23.39
N LYS A 329 50.91 -13.37 24.16
CA LYS A 329 50.96 -13.31 25.62
C LYS A 329 51.54 -14.61 26.20
N ALA A 330 51.02 -15.77 25.79
CA ALA A 330 51.53 -17.09 26.22
C ALA A 330 53.03 -17.26 25.94
N VAL A 331 53.48 -16.88 24.74
CA VAL A 331 54.90 -16.87 24.34
C VAL A 331 55.73 -15.98 25.26
N SER A 332 55.24 -14.78 25.57
CA SER A 332 55.93 -13.83 26.44
C SER A 332 56.02 -14.31 27.90
N GLU A 333 54.94 -14.92 28.41
CA GLU A 333 54.88 -15.50 29.75
C GLU A 333 55.86 -16.66 29.89
N LEU A 334 55.94 -17.57 28.91
CA LEU A 334 56.95 -18.64 28.89
C LEU A 334 58.36 -18.05 28.93
N LEU A 335 58.69 -17.09 28.06
CA LEU A 335 60.03 -16.48 28.00
C LEU A 335 60.44 -15.90 29.36
N LEU A 336 59.54 -15.18 30.03
CA LEU A 336 59.79 -14.61 31.35
C LEU A 336 59.98 -15.70 32.41
N ALA A 337 59.14 -16.73 32.41
CA ALA A 337 59.24 -17.84 33.36
C ALA A 337 60.57 -18.61 33.21
N LEU A 338 61.00 -18.88 31.97
CA LEU A 338 62.27 -19.56 31.69
C LEU A 338 63.50 -18.71 32.05
N GLN A 339 63.40 -17.39 32.09
CA GLN A 339 64.51 -16.54 32.55
C GLN A 339 64.82 -16.72 34.04
N GLN A 340 63.86 -17.17 34.85
CA GLN A 340 63.98 -17.27 36.31
C GLN A 340 64.41 -18.66 36.81
N THR A 341 64.73 -19.58 35.90
CA THR A 341 65.14 -20.95 36.26
C THR A 341 66.65 -21.09 36.18
N ASP A 342 67.27 -21.64 37.22
CA ASP A 342 68.73 -21.82 37.32
C ASP A 342 69.20 -23.28 37.23
N ALA A 343 68.26 -24.24 37.25
CA ALA A 343 68.55 -25.67 37.13
C ALA A 343 67.73 -26.35 36.02
N LEU A 344 68.33 -27.33 35.33
CA LEU A 344 67.70 -28.03 34.20
C LEU A 344 66.38 -28.77 34.56
N PRO A 345 66.25 -29.48 35.70
CA PRO A 345 64.97 -30.07 36.10
C PRO A 345 63.89 -29.01 36.37
N GLN A 346 64.26 -27.87 36.97
CA GLN A 346 63.33 -26.77 37.23
C GLN A 346 62.89 -26.11 35.92
N PHE A 347 63.81 -25.88 35.00
CA PHE A 347 63.51 -25.42 33.64
C PHE A 347 62.52 -26.36 32.95
N ALA A 348 62.81 -27.66 32.95
CA ALA A 348 61.95 -28.67 32.33
C ALA A 348 60.55 -28.69 32.97
N GLN A 349 60.45 -28.57 34.30
CA GLN A 349 59.18 -28.47 35.00
C GLN A 349 58.40 -27.22 34.62
N THR A 350 59.05 -26.05 34.57
CA THR A 350 58.44 -24.78 34.16
C THR A 350 57.89 -24.86 32.74
N VAL A 351 58.65 -25.44 31.79
CA VAL A 351 58.16 -25.66 30.42
C VAL A 351 56.88 -26.48 30.41
N LEU A 352 56.83 -27.59 31.15
CA LEU A 352 55.63 -28.44 31.18
C LEU A 352 54.43 -27.74 31.83
N CYS A 353 54.65 -26.99 32.91
CA CYS A 353 53.60 -26.22 33.59
C CYS A 353 53.03 -25.11 32.68
N GLU A 354 53.89 -24.37 31.98
CA GLU A 354 53.42 -23.31 31.07
C GLU A 354 52.68 -23.88 29.86
N ILE A 355 53.12 -25.02 29.32
CA ILE A 355 52.35 -25.73 28.29
C ILE A 355 50.96 -26.13 28.84
N ALA A 356 50.90 -26.64 30.07
CA ALA A 356 49.64 -27.05 30.71
C ALA A 356 48.62 -25.91 30.88
N HIS A 357 49.05 -24.65 30.99
CA HIS A 357 48.15 -23.51 31.10
C HIS A 357 47.38 -23.20 29.81
N HIS A 358 47.90 -23.62 28.65
CA HIS A 358 47.35 -23.23 27.35
C HIS A 358 46.77 -24.39 26.54
N ILE A 359 47.07 -25.62 26.92
CA ILE A 359 46.55 -26.83 26.26
C ILE A 359 45.89 -27.76 27.28
N PRO A 360 44.94 -28.63 26.87
CA PRO A 360 44.28 -29.59 27.75
C PRO A 360 45.19 -30.76 28.15
N LEU A 361 46.34 -30.45 28.77
CA LEU A 361 47.38 -31.41 29.13
C LEU A 361 46.92 -32.33 30.25
N GLY A 362 46.95 -33.64 30.01
CA GLY A 362 46.69 -34.65 31.01
C GLY A 362 47.97 -35.07 31.74
N GLN A 363 48.98 -35.47 30.98
CA GLN A 363 50.30 -35.85 31.49
C GLN A 363 51.39 -35.41 30.52
N ALA A 364 52.60 -35.16 31.04
CA ALA A 364 53.75 -34.90 30.19
C ALA A 364 55.06 -35.40 30.78
N LEU A 365 56.05 -35.56 29.91
CA LEU A 365 57.43 -35.84 30.28
C LEU A 365 58.37 -34.94 29.46
N PHE A 366 59.35 -34.37 30.13
CA PHE A 366 60.46 -33.66 29.48
C PHE A 366 61.72 -34.48 29.70
N ALA A 367 62.39 -34.88 28.62
CA ALA A 367 63.62 -35.65 28.67
C ALA A 367 64.69 -35.08 27.75
N THR A 368 65.94 -35.03 28.23
CA THR A 368 67.09 -34.63 27.41
C THR A 368 67.71 -35.84 26.73
N VAL A 369 68.22 -35.65 25.51
CA VAL A 369 68.92 -36.69 24.77
C VAL A 369 70.42 -36.48 24.91
N HIS A 370 71.14 -37.48 25.42
CA HIS A 370 72.58 -37.43 25.60
C HIS A 370 73.28 -38.47 24.72
N PRO A 371 74.38 -38.12 24.01
CA PRO A 371 75.05 -39.05 23.09
C PRO A 371 75.48 -40.38 23.71
N VAL A 372 75.89 -40.35 24.98
CA VAL A 372 76.40 -41.54 25.73
C VAL A 372 75.37 -42.18 26.66
N ARG A 373 74.41 -41.40 27.18
CA ARG A 373 73.48 -41.84 28.24
C ARG A 373 72.06 -42.11 27.74
N GLY A 374 71.82 -41.95 26.44
CA GLY A 374 70.49 -42.06 25.88
C GLY A 374 69.57 -40.95 26.39
N VAL A 375 68.28 -41.27 26.51
CA VAL A 375 67.23 -40.34 26.96
C VAL A 375 67.19 -40.29 28.49
N VAL A 376 67.32 -39.08 29.06
CA VAL A 376 67.32 -38.82 30.50
C VAL A 376 66.15 -37.92 30.86
N ALA A 377 65.20 -38.44 31.63
CA ALA A 377 64.06 -37.68 32.14
C ALA A 377 64.50 -36.56 33.09
N GLN A 378 64.01 -35.34 32.88
CA GLN A 378 64.31 -34.16 33.69
C GLN A 378 63.12 -33.70 34.52
N ALA A 379 61.91 -33.80 33.99
CA ALA A 379 60.67 -33.41 34.67
C ALA A 379 59.46 -34.17 34.12
N HIS A 380 58.38 -34.19 34.89
CA HIS A 380 57.08 -34.71 34.46
C HIS A 380 55.95 -33.77 34.89
N TYR A 381 54.80 -33.89 34.24
CA TYR A 381 53.56 -33.26 34.67
C TYR A 381 52.53 -34.35 34.89
N ALA A 382 52.01 -34.45 36.11
CA ALA A 382 51.05 -35.49 36.52
C ALA A 382 51.48 -36.94 36.14
N GLY A 383 52.80 -37.22 36.21
CA GLY A 383 53.37 -38.53 35.86
C GLY A 383 52.95 -39.65 36.81
N GLY A 384 53.05 -40.90 36.35
CA GLY A 384 52.65 -42.09 37.10
C GLY A 384 53.58 -42.47 38.26
N GLY A 385 54.88 -42.27 38.08
CA GLY A 385 55.91 -42.59 39.09
C GLY A 385 56.15 -41.44 40.07
N ALA A 386 56.82 -41.71 41.19
CA ALA A 386 57.13 -40.67 42.18
C ALA A 386 58.21 -39.69 41.69
N THR A 387 59.00 -40.10 40.69
CA THR A 387 59.98 -39.25 40.01
C THR A 387 59.82 -39.27 38.49
N ALA A 388 60.41 -38.29 37.79
CA ALA A 388 60.43 -38.27 36.32
C ALA A 388 61.15 -39.49 35.72
N ALA A 389 62.19 -40.00 36.40
CA ALA A 389 62.92 -41.20 35.99
C ALA A 389 62.06 -42.47 36.13
N GLU A 390 61.36 -42.62 37.25
CA GLU A 390 60.40 -43.72 37.46
C GLU A 390 59.25 -43.65 36.44
N THR A 391 58.76 -42.44 36.19
CA THR A 391 57.73 -42.19 35.18
C THR A 391 58.20 -42.68 33.82
N LEU A 392 59.41 -42.34 33.38
CA LEU A 392 60.00 -42.86 32.12
C LEU A 392 60.07 -44.40 32.08
N THR A 393 60.31 -45.08 33.21
CA THR A 393 60.39 -46.55 33.27
C THR A 393 59.06 -47.28 33.43
N GLU A 394 58.04 -46.63 34.01
CA GLU A 394 56.70 -47.22 34.21
C GLU A 394 55.86 -47.29 32.92
N PHE A 395 56.31 -46.65 31.84
CA PHE A 395 55.60 -46.67 30.56
C PHE A 395 55.86 -47.97 29.78
N PRO A 396 54.83 -48.77 29.46
CA PRO A 396 54.95 -49.83 28.48
C PRO A 396 54.92 -49.22 27.07
N SER A 397 55.88 -49.59 26.20
CA SER A 397 55.90 -49.42 24.73
C SER A 397 56.34 -48.07 24.08
N THR A 398 56.88 -47.09 24.79
CA THR A 398 57.30 -45.80 24.15
C THR A 398 58.76 -45.72 23.70
N LEU A 399 59.61 -46.70 23.99
CA LEU A 399 61.00 -46.71 23.52
C LEU A 399 61.08 -46.61 21.98
N SER A 400 60.17 -47.24 21.22
CA SER A 400 60.18 -47.15 19.74
C SER A 400 59.70 -45.81 19.16
N LEU A 401 58.85 -45.05 19.86
CA LEU A 401 58.38 -43.74 19.40
C LEU A 401 59.32 -42.61 19.81
N VAL A 402 59.89 -42.69 21.01
CA VAL A 402 60.95 -41.79 21.47
C VAL A 402 62.16 -41.95 20.57
N ASP A 403 62.61 -43.17 20.30
CA ASP A 403 63.73 -43.44 19.39
C ASP A 403 63.43 -42.94 17.97
N ARG A 404 62.20 -43.13 17.48
CA ARG A 404 61.77 -42.58 16.19
C ARG A 404 61.83 -41.06 16.18
N CYS A 405 61.31 -40.40 17.21
CA CYS A 405 61.32 -38.93 17.32
C CYS A 405 62.76 -38.39 17.36
N VAL A 406 63.66 -39.06 18.08
CA VAL A 406 65.10 -38.73 18.08
C VAL A 406 65.71 -38.93 16.70
N ALA A 407 65.44 -40.06 16.05
CA ALA A 407 66.07 -40.43 14.79
C ALA A 407 65.59 -39.57 13.60
N THR A 408 64.30 -39.23 13.54
CA THR A 408 63.74 -38.41 12.45
C THR A 408 63.82 -36.92 12.74
N GLY A 409 63.83 -36.52 14.02
CA GLY A 409 63.63 -35.14 14.43
C GLY A 409 62.25 -34.60 14.03
N GLU A 410 61.27 -35.45 13.69
CA GLU A 410 59.93 -35.02 13.37
C GLU A 410 58.99 -35.23 14.55
N THR A 411 58.00 -34.35 14.70
CA THR A 411 56.95 -34.54 15.70
C THR A 411 56.24 -35.86 15.45
N VAL A 412 56.24 -36.74 16.45
CA VAL A 412 55.50 -38.00 16.40
C VAL A 412 54.15 -37.78 17.07
N GLN A 413 53.07 -38.05 16.36
CA GLN A 413 51.71 -37.92 16.89
C GLN A 413 50.98 -39.26 16.80
N VAL A 414 50.37 -39.68 17.91
CA VAL A 414 49.46 -40.82 17.98
C VAL A 414 48.08 -40.28 18.35
N GLU A 415 47.15 -40.30 17.40
CA GLU A 415 45.76 -39.94 17.65
C GLU A 415 44.99 -41.15 18.18
N GLN A 416 44.14 -40.94 19.19
CA GLN A 416 43.29 -41.96 19.80
C GLN A 416 44.02 -43.29 20.09
N PRO A 417 45.08 -43.28 20.92
CA PRO A 417 45.89 -44.47 21.20
C PRO A 417 45.13 -45.61 21.92
N GLY A 418 43.94 -45.31 22.46
CA GLY A 418 43.07 -46.28 23.13
C GLY A 418 43.43 -46.56 24.59
N ASP A 419 42.54 -47.25 25.30
CA ASP A 419 42.62 -47.48 26.76
C ASP A 419 43.78 -48.40 27.20
N GLY A 420 44.35 -49.16 26.26
CA GLY A 420 45.44 -50.12 26.51
C GLY A 420 46.84 -49.52 26.37
N TYR A 421 46.97 -48.26 25.94
CA TYR A 421 48.27 -47.63 25.66
C TYR A 421 48.78 -46.84 26.87
N LEU A 422 48.09 -45.74 27.23
CA LEU A 422 48.37 -44.87 28.37
C LEU A 422 47.05 -44.45 29.00
N ARG A 423 47.01 -44.31 30.32
CA ARG A 423 45.88 -43.74 31.05
C ARG A 423 46.31 -42.51 31.83
N ILE A 424 45.68 -41.38 31.53
CA ILE A 424 45.75 -40.17 32.35
C ILE A 424 45.02 -40.47 33.66
N ARG A 425 45.69 -40.28 34.81
CA ARG A 425 45.14 -40.58 36.13
C ARG A 425 44.93 -39.31 36.94
N SER A 426 43.89 -39.31 37.75
CA SER A 426 43.61 -38.33 38.80
C SER A 426 43.16 -39.07 40.06
N GLY A 427 43.08 -38.38 41.20
CA GLY A 427 42.49 -38.94 42.42
C GLY A 427 41.02 -39.33 42.29
N LEU A 428 40.33 -38.91 41.22
CA LEU A 428 38.92 -39.17 40.97
C LEU A 428 38.66 -40.25 39.90
N GLY A 429 39.69 -40.71 39.19
CA GLY A 429 39.53 -41.69 38.12
C GLY A 429 40.64 -41.65 37.08
N SER A 430 40.48 -42.41 36.00
CA SER A 430 41.44 -42.45 34.89
C SER A 430 40.77 -42.61 33.53
N GLY A 431 41.37 -42.04 32.48
CA GLY A 431 40.87 -42.11 31.11
C GLY A 431 41.99 -42.16 30.07
N ALA A 432 41.67 -42.60 28.85
CA ALA A 432 42.60 -42.58 27.73
C ALA A 432 42.87 -41.14 27.25
N PRO A 433 44.09 -40.83 26.80
CA PRO A 433 44.38 -39.57 26.14
C PRO A 433 43.71 -39.50 24.75
N ALA A 434 43.30 -38.30 24.35
CA ALA A 434 42.80 -38.04 23.01
C ALA A 434 43.92 -38.10 21.96
N ALA A 435 45.13 -37.68 22.32
CA ALA A 435 46.33 -37.84 21.52
C ALA A 435 47.59 -37.85 22.39
N ILE A 436 48.67 -38.44 21.85
CA ILE A 436 50.01 -38.37 22.40
C ILE A 436 50.91 -37.68 21.36
N LEU A 437 51.67 -36.68 21.79
CA LEU A 437 52.59 -35.91 20.95
C LEU A 437 54.00 -35.99 21.53
N LEU A 438 54.99 -36.33 20.70
CA LEU A 438 56.40 -36.22 21.04
C LEU A 438 56.98 -35.09 20.20
N LEU A 439 57.34 -33.99 20.86
CA LEU A 439 57.88 -32.79 20.25
C LEU A 439 59.42 -32.80 20.37
N PRO A 440 60.16 -32.86 19.25
CA PRO A 440 61.61 -32.79 19.28
C PRO A 440 62.08 -31.35 19.48
N VAL A 441 62.86 -31.12 20.54
CA VAL A 441 63.55 -29.86 20.79
C VAL A 441 64.91 -29.95 20.11
N LYS A 442 65.03 -29.32 18.94
CA LYS A 442 66.23 -29.40 18.09
C LYS A 442 67.25 -28.32 18.41
N ARG A 443 68.53 -28.65 18.35
CA ARG A 443 69.66 -27.71 18.38
C ARG A 443 70.63 -28.03 17.24
N ALA A 444 70.91 -27.04 16.40
CA ALA A 444 71.86 -27.17 15.28
C ALA A 444 71.59 -28.41 14.37
N GLY A 445 70.34 -28.87 14.28
CA GLY A 445 69.94 -30.04 13.51
C GLY A 445 69.66 -31.30 14.34
N ASP A 446 70.26 -31.43 15.52
CA ASP A 446 70.13 -32.62 16.38
C ASP A 446 69.04 -32.47 17.44
N VAL A 447 68.36 -33.58 17.79
CA VAL A 447 67.36 -33.59 18.89
C VAL A 447 68.07 -33.55 20.23
N ALA A 448 68.00 -32.41 20.93
CA ALA A 448 68.65 -32.20 22.24
C ALA A 448 67.74 -32.56 23.43
N ALA A 449 66.43 -32.48 23.24
CA ALA A 449 65.42 -32.92 24.20
C ALA A 449 64.13 -33.31 23.49
N ILE A 450 63.24 -33.98 24.21
CA ILE A 450 61.93 -34.41 23.76
C ILE A 450 60.91 -33.99 24.82
N ILE A 451 59.81 -33.43 24.36
CA ILE A 451 58.65 -33.13 25.19
C ILE A 451 57.54 -34.09 24.75
N GLU A 452 57.22 -35.05 25.61
CA GLU A 452 56.11 -35.96 25.41
C GLU A 452 54.86 -35.43 26.13
N LEU A 453 53.75 -35.33 25.42
CA LEU A 453 52.49 -34.75 25.89
C LEU A 453 51.36 -35.74 25.66
N ALA A 454 50.62 -36.09 26.71
CA ALA A 454 49.36 -36.81 26.63
C ALA A 454 48.21 -35.83 26.89
N VAL A 455 47.41 -35.53 25.87
CA VAL A 455 46.34 -34.52 25.94
C VAL A 455 44.99 -35.19 26.20
N SER A 456 44.18 -34.57 27.05
CA SER A 456 42.84 -35.08 27.41
C SER A 456 41.78 -34.83 26.34
N HIS A 457 42.00 -33.83 25.47
CA HIS A 457 41.11 -33.45 24.38
C HIS A 457 41.93 -33.16 23.10
N PRO A 458 41.35 -33.31 21.89
CA PRO A 458 42.03 -32.96 20.64
C PRO A 458 42.48 -31.50 20.64
N LEU A 459 43.73 -31.26 20.23
CA LEU A 459 44.29 -29.91 20.15
C LEU A 459 43.65 -29.11 19.00
N THR A 460 43.22 -27.89 19.31
CA THR A 460 42.77 -26.91 18.31
C THR A 460 43.95 -26.44 17.43
N PRO A 461 43.70 -25.91 16.22
CA PRO A 461 44.77 -25.37 15.37
C PRO A 461 45.61 -24.29 16.07
N ASP A 462 44.97 -23.41 16.85
CA ASP A 462 45.66 -22.34 17.60
C ASP A 462 46.59 -22.93 18.68
N GLN A 463 46.19 -24.02 19.35
CA GLN A 463 47.03 -24.72 20.33
C GLN A 463 48.20 -25.46 19.70
N ARG A 464 48.01 -26.07 18.52
CA ARG A 464 49.11 -26.69 17.75
C ARG A 464 50.12 -25.62 17.31
N GLN A 465 49.64 -24.51 16.76
CA GLN A 465 50.49 -23.39 16.38
C GLN A 465 51.23 -22.80 17.58
N LEU A 466 50.59 -22.69 18.75
CA LEU A 466 51.27 -22.26 19.97
C LEU A 466 52.42 -23.22 20.32
N LEU A 467 52.21 -24.54 20.28
CA LEU A 467 53.30 -25.51 20.53
C LEU A 467 54.46 -25.34 19.54
N ASP A 468 54.17 -25.14 18.25
CA ASP A 468 55.17 -24.88 17.23
C ASP A 468 55.97 -23.58 17.50
N GLU A 469 55.34 -22.56 18.08
CA GLU A 469 56.00 -21.31 18.49
C GLU A 469 56.80 -21.46 19.80
N LEU A 470 56.35 -22.28 20.75
CA LEU A 470 57.03 -22.49 22.04
C LEU A 470 58.26 -23.39 21.92
N VAL A 471 58.24 -24.43 21.08
CA VAL A 471 59.36 -25.40 20.96
C VAL A 471 60.70 -24.73 20.60
N PRO A 472 60.79 -23.79 19.63
CA PRO A 472 62.02 -23.06 19.36
C PRO A 472 62.52 -22.22 20.55
N ILE A 473 61.62 -21.63 21.32
CA ILE A 473 61.95 -20.84 22.52
C ILE A 473 62.57 -21.74 23.59
N VAL A 474 61.96 -22.91 23.80
CA VAL A 474 62.48 -23.94 24.70
C VAL A 474 63.86 -24.39 24.25
N SER A 475 64.06 -24.61 22.94
CA SER A 475 65.36 -25.00 22.38
C SER A 475 66.46 -23.99 22.70
N VAL A 476 66.25 -22.71 22.36
CA VAL A 476 67.25 -21.65 22.61
C VAL A 476 67.53 -21.53 24.11
N SER A 477 66.49 -21.60 24.95
CA SER A 477 66.62 -21.44 26.39
C SER A 477 67.33 -22.62 27.06
N LEU A 478 67.17 -23.83 26.51
CA LEU A 478 67.80 -25.07 26.97
C LEU A 478 69.33 -25.04 26.81
N GLU A 479 69.86 -24.32 25.82
CA GLU A 479 71.30 -24.21 25.60
C GLU A 479 72.08 -23.72 26.83
N ARG A 480 71.45 -22.86 27.64
CA ARG A 480 72.06 -22.26 28.84
C ARG A 480 72.51 -23.31 29.85
N PHE A 481 71.75 -24.40 30.00
CA PHE A 481 72.05 -25.44 31.00
C PHE A 481 73.03 -26.49 30.48
N GLN A 482 73.18 -26.60 29.17
CA GLN A 482 74.06 -27.59 28.56
C GLN A 482 75.49 -27.04 28.34
N ARG A 483 75.69 -25.71 28.26
CA ARG A 483 77.03 -25.09 28.31
C ARG A 483 77.72 -25.29 29.67
N THR A 484 76.96 -25.34 30.76
CA THR A 484 77.47 -25.57 32.12
C THR A 484 77.83 -27.04 32.38
N ALA A 485 77.34 -27.97 31.54
CA ALA A 485 77.52 -29.42 31.71
C ALA A 485 78.75 -30.01 30.98
N GLN A 486 79.51 -29.20 30.22
CA GLN A 486 80.82 -29.58 29.67
C GLN A 486 81.95 -28.86 30.43
N PRO A 487 82.60 -29.50 31.43
CA PRO A 487 83.90 -29.04 31.90
C PRO A 487 84.99 -29.49 30.91
N GLY A 488 85.65 -28.52 30.27
CA GLY A 488 86.97 -28.70 29.64
C GLY A 488 87.00 -29.24 28.20
N ALA A 489 86.73 -28.39 27.21
CA ALA A 489 87.14 -28.62 25.82
C ALA A 489 87.47 -27.31 25.07
N GLN A 490 87.97 -26.30 25.79
CA GLN A 490 88.33 -25.00 25.21
C GLN A 490 89.62 -24.42 25.82
N ALA A 491 90.56 -25.31 26.17
CA ALA A 491 91.91 -24.95 26.62
C ALA A 491 93.03 -25.69 25.84
N ALA A 492 92.71 -26.33 24.71
CA ALA A 492 93.69 -27.02 23.86
C ALA A 492 93.74 -26.48 22.41
N GLY A 493 93.03 -25.38 22.11
CA GLY A 493 93.07 -24.69 20.80
C GLY A 493 94.00 -23.47 20.76
N ASP A 494 94.33 -22.89 21.92
CA ASP A 494 95.07 -21.60 22.00
C ASP A 494 96.54 -21.75 22.42
N ALA A 495 97.07 -22.98 22.50
CA ALA A 495 98.48 -23.24 22.83
C ALA A 495 99.36 -23.65 21.62
N VAL A 496 98.81 -23.65 20.39
CA VAL A 496 99.59 -23.90 19.14
C VAL A 496 99.64 -22.64 18.24
N ALA A 497 99.05 -21.54 18.67
CA ALA A 497 99.07 -20.26 17.95
C ALA A 497 100.02 -19.20 18.59
N SER A 498 100.77 -19.53 19.64
CA SER A 498 101.75 -18.62 20.29
C SER A 498 103.22 -19.01 20.07
N GLU A 499 103.53 -19.86 19.08
CA GLU A 499 104.92 -20.20 18.70
C GLU A 499 105.30 -19.77 17.27
N ILE A 500 104.45 -19.00 16.57
CA ILE A 500 104.74 -18.47 15.22
C ILE A 500 104.89 -16.93 15.19
N TYR A 501 104.77 -16.23 16.32
CA TYR A 501 104.96 -14.76 16.41
C TYR A 501 105.90 -14.31 17.54
N ALA A 502 107.02 -15.02 17.72
CA ALA A 502 108.14 -14.57 18.56
C ALA A 502 109.50 -14.92 17.94
N GLY A 503 109.70 -14.53 16.67
CA GLY A 503 110.91 -14.86 15.92
C GLY A 503 111.30 -13.88 14.82
N VAL A 504 111.14 -12.55 15.01
CA VAL A 504 111.93 -11.51 14.31
C VAL A 504 112.01 -10.25 15.18
N GLN A 505 112.88 -10.28 16.19
CA GLN A 505 113.67 -9.13 16.65
C GLN A 505 114.93 -9.67 17.36
N ALA A 506 115.82 -10.21 16.53
CA ALA A 506 117.28 -10.03 16.57
C ALA A 506 117.76 -10.10 15.13
#